data_AF-A0A959K3V0-F1
#
_entry.id   AF-A0A959K3V0-F1
#
_cell.length_a   1.000
_cell.length_b   1.000
_cell.length_c   1.000
_cell.angle_alpha   90.00
_cell.angle_beta   90.00
_cell.angle_gamma   90.00
#
_symmetry.space_group_name_H-M   'P 1'
#
loop_
_entity.id
_entity.type
_entity.pdbx_description
1 polymer ?
#
loop_
_entity_poly.entity_id
_entity_poly.type
_entity_poly.pdbx_seq_one_letter_code
_entity_poly.pdbx_strand_id
1 'polypeptide(L)'
;MSVVISPVNRFRPFSCLNRMVALRMTVRLTLTSEKVIRSSNTGVTIHNNGTTNVTLDFAEGATSGVLSVQVTDPFGNGEATGTLEINLGDVLTCAYTNCLIADRTITTQTLNLLGMPQVFKTSNSIVSNATITAPRTVIFKTENFINLLPGFTVQKGAVFVAEIEGCEVFSMSNR
;
A
#
# COMPACT_ATOMS: atom_id res chain seq x y z
N MET A 1 20.77 6.58 26.26
CA MET A 1 19.78 5.53 25.98
C MET A 1 19.29 5.73 24.55
N SER A 2 19.39 4.73 23.67
CA SER A 2 19.04 4.87 22.25
C SER A 2 17.95 3.90 21.86
N VAL A 3 16.89 4.39 21.21
CA VAL A 3 15.83 3.56 20.65
C VAL A 3 16.15 3.32 19.18
N VAL A 4 16.33 2.05 18.80
CA VAL A 4 16.45 1.67 17.39
C VAL A 4 15.18 0.93 17.00
N ILE A 5 14.47 1.49 16.01
CA ILE A 5 13.30 0.88 15.39
C ILE A 5 13.72 0.34 14.04
N SER A 6 13.58 -0.99 13.85
CA SER A 6 13.90 -1.62 12.57
C SER A 6 12.69 -2.40 12.03
N PRO A 7 12.33 -2.23 10.75
CA PRO A 7 11.36 -3.09 10.09
C PRO A 7 11.85 -4.54 10.10
N VAL A 8 11.01 -5.48 10.54
CA VAL A 8 11.32 -6.93 10.49
C VAL A 8 10.85 -7.54 9.17
N ASN A 9 9.76 -7.02 8.62
CA ASN A 9 9.19 -7.45 7.34
C ASN A 9 8.72 -6.23 6.55
N ARG A 10 8.81 -6.30 5.21
CA ARG A 10 8.03 -5.40 4.34
C ARG A 10 6.54 -5.70 4.48
N PHE A 11 5.73 -4.68 4.23
CA PHE A 11 4.27 -4.73 4.24
C PHE A 11 3.75 -5.99 3.54
N ARG A 12 2.97 -6.80 4.27
CA ARG A 12 2.24 -7.92 3.68
C ARG A 12 0.77 -7.55 3.60
N PRO A 13 0.20 -7.38 2.40
CA PRO A 13 -1.24 -7.22 2.24
C PRO A 13 -1.94 -8.50 2.71
N PHE A 14 -2.90 -8.40 3.62
CA PHE A 14 -3.50 -9.58 4.26
C PHE A 14 -4.52 -10.33 3.38
N SER A 15 -5.11 -9.68 2.38
CA SER A 15 -5.88 -10.33 1.32
C SER A 15 -6.31 -9.27 0.30
N CYS A 16 -6.25 -9.57 -1.00
CA CYS A 16 -6.81 -8.71 -2.05
C CYS A 16 -8.25 -9.18 -2.46
N LEU A 17 -8.91 -10.04 -1.67
CA LEU A 17 -10.23 -10.58 -1.97
C LEU A 17 -11.32 -9.62 -1.44
N ASN A 18 -11.85 -8.77 -2.33
CA ASN A 18 -13.08 -7.98 -2.22
C ASN A 18 -13.33 -6.99 -1.05
N ARG A 19 -12.41 -6.77 -0.12
CA ARG A 19 -12.44 -5.58 0.79
C ARG A 19 -11.02 -5.08 1.03
N MET A 20 -10.87 -3.78 1.28
CA MET A 20 -9.59 -3.10 1.17
C MET A 20 -8.57 -3.66 2.18
N VAL A 21 -7.30 -3.44 1.86
CA VAL A 21 -6.16 -4.10 2.48
C VAL A 21 -5.94 -3.57 3.89
N ALA A 22 -6.16 -4.40 4.91
CA ALA A 22 -5.53 -4.21 6.22
C ALA A 22 -4.04 -4.58 6.09
N LEU A 23 -3.15 -3.72 6.57
CA LEU A 23 -1.71 -3.97 6.52
C LEU A 23 -1.18 -4.29 7.87
N ARG A 24 -0.28 -5.27 7.89
CA ARG A 24 0.46 -5.64 9.08
C ARG A 24 1.94 -5.40 8.86
N MET A 25 2.56 -4.69 9.80
CA MET A 25 4.01 -4.50 9.88
C MET A 25 4.51 -5.01 11.22
N THR A 26 5.63 -5.74 11.19
CA THR A 26 6.34 -6.12 12.41
C THR A 26 7.59 -5.27 12.53
N VAL A 27 7.79 -4.65 13.68
CA VAL A 27 8.99 -3.88 14.02
C VAL A 27 9.72 -4.53 15.18
N ARG A 28 11.05 -4.53 15.08
CA ARG A 28 11.94 -4.96 16.16
C ARG A 28 12.49 -3.73 16.84
N LEU A 29 12.51 -3.82 18.16
CA LEU A 29 12.88 -2.74 19.04
C LEU A 29 13.94 -3.27 20.00
N THR A 30 15.08 -2.62 19.98
CA THR A 30 16.24 -2.98 20.82
C THR A 30 16.35 -1.94 21.93
N LEU A 31 16.08 -2.36 23.17
CA LEU A 31 15.98 -1.50 24.36
C LEU A 31 16.56 -2.19 25.60
N THR A 32 16.96 -1.40 26.60
CA THR A 32 17.58 -1.86 27.85
C THR A 32 16.65 -1.85 29.07
N SER A 33 15.35 -1.51 28.93
CA SER A 33 14.39 -1.40 30.03
C SER A 33 12.93 -1.59 29.59
N GLU A 34 11.98 -1.48 30.54
CA GLU A 34 10.52 -1.56 30.34
C GLU A 34 10.00 -0.49 29.35
N LYS A 35 8.90 -0.80 28.66
CA LYS A 35 8.63 -0.24 27.32
C LYS A 35 7.17 0.16 27.11
N VAL A 36 6.92 1.39 26.64
CA VAL A 36 5.57 1.87 26.30
C VAL A 36 5.54 2.40 24.86
N ILE A 37 4.76 1.75 23.98
CA ILE A 37 4.69 2.14 22.57
C ILE A 37 3.42 2.96 22.33
N ARG A 38 3.55 4.09 21.60
CA ARG A 38 2.43 4.98 21.27
C ARG A 38 2.43 5.29 19.77
N SER A 39 1.41 4.88 19.04
CA SER A 39 1.21 5.36 17.66
C SER A 39 0.51 6.72 17.69
N SER A 40 0.98 7.68 16.87
CA SER A 40 0.31 8.98 16.72
C SER A 40 -0.81 8.98 15.69
N ASN A 41 -1.00 7.88 14.95
CA ASN A 41 -2.01 7.83 13.89
C ASN A 41 -3.31 7.19 14.39
N THR A 42 -4.43 7.86 14.07
CA THR A 42 -5.76 7.27 14.15
C THR A 42 -5.86 6.07 13.20
N GLY A 43 -6.39 4.95 13.68
CA GLY A 43 -6.56 3.74 12.88
C GLY A 43 -5.37 2.78 12.88
N VAL A 44 -4.42 2.89 13.81
CA VAL A 44 -3.38 1.86 14.01
C VAL A 44 -3.68 1.08 15.28
N THR A 45 -3.81 -0.24 15.15
CA THR A 45 -3.92 -1.16 16.29
C THR A 45 -2.53 -1.74 16.58
N ILE A 46 -2.08 -1.59 17.82
CA ILE A 46 -0.78 -2.09 18.28
C ILE A 46 -0.98 -3.43 19.00
N HIS A 47 -0.29 -4.46 18.52
CA HIS A 47 -0.23 -5.78 19.14
C HIS A 47 1.13 -6.01 19.81
N ASN A 48 1.13 -6.75 20.91
CA ASN A 48 2.33 -7.07 21.71
C ASN A 48 3.05 -5.81 22.24
N ASN A 49 2.28 -4.79 22.65
CA ASN A 49 2.82 -3.59 23.29
C ASN A 49 3.68 -3.99 24.51
N GLY A 50 4.81 -3.31 24.70
CA GLY A 50 5.77 -3.62 25.77
C GLY A 50 6.78 -4.74 25.46
N THR A 51 6.66 -5.46 24.34
CA THR A 51 7.60 -6.53 23.95
C THR A 51 8.62 -6.09 22.91
N THR A 52 9.69 -6.85 22.64
CA THR A 52 10.71 -6.53 21.61
C THR A 52 10.21 -6.57 20.18
N ASN A 53 9.17 -7.38 19.90
CA ASN A 53 8.60 -7.56 18.56
C ASN A 53 7.15 -7.10 18.57
N VAL A 54 6.92 -5.94 17.94
CA VAL A 54 5.61 -5.30 17.97
C VAL A 54 5.01 -5.35 16.59
N THR A 55 3.73 -5.66 16.56
CA THR A 55 2.97 -5.79 15.32
C THR A 55 1.97 -4.65 15.24
N LEU A 56 1.95 -3.96 14.11
CA LEU A 56 1.09 -2.82 13.84
C LEU A 56 0.12 -3.21 12.74
N ASP A 57 -1.17 -3.09 13.03
CA ASP A 57 -2.25 -3.28 12.07
C ASP A 57 -2.81 -1.91 11.68
N PHE A 58 -2.69 -1.56 10.41
CA PHE A 58 -3.20 -0.30 9.88
C PHE A 58 -4.63 -0.47 9.38
N ALA A 59 -5.47 0.51 9.68
CA ALA A 59 -6.83 0.59 9.20
C ALA A 59 -6.86 0.67 7.67
N GLU A 60 -7.99 0.24 7.14
CA GLU A 60 -8.37 0.35 5.75
C GLU A 60 -8.17 1.79 5.22
N GLY A 61 -7.36 1.93 4.17
CA GLY A 61 -7.07 3.23 3.53
C GLY A 61 -5.91 4.03 4.13
N ALA A 62 -5.20 3.51 5.15
CA ALA A 62 -3.99 4.17 5.64
C ALA A 62 -2.90 4.24 4.55
N THR A 63 -2.39 5.44 4.28
CA THR A 63 -1.37 5.70 3.24
C THR A 63 0.00 6.05 3.82
N SER A 64 0.03 6.49 5.08
CA SER A 64 1.25 6.83 5.81
C SER A 64 0.98 6.91 7.31
N GLY A 65 2.04 6.96 8.10
CA GLY A 65 1.94 7.24 9.52
C GLY A 65 3.30 7.39 10.19
N VAL A 66 3.33 7.95 11.40
CA VAL A 66 4.54 7.94 12.25
C VAL A 66 4.32 6.97 13.41
N LEU A 67 5.28 6.07 13.64
CA LEU A 67 5.38 5.30 14.87
C LEU A 67 6.29 6.05 15.83
N SER A 68 5.79 6.36 17.02
CA SER A 68 6.60 6.90 18.11
C SER A 68 6.79 5.83 19.19
N VAL A 69 8.02 5.65 19.64
CA VAL A 69 8.34 4.74 20.73
C VAL A 69 8.92 5.59 21.83
N GLN A 70 8.27 5.56 22.99
CA GLN A 70 8.77 6.17 24.21
C GLN A 70 9.28 5.05 25.10
N VAL A 71 10.42 5.26 25.70
CA VAL A 71 10.95 4.33 26.70
C VAL A 71 11.10 5.10 27.97
N THR A 72 10.59 4.51 29.03
CA THR A 72 10.57 5.07 30.36
C THR A 72 11.18 4.02 31.25
N ASP A 73 12.05 4.41 32.18
CA ASP A 73 12.49 3.48 33.20
C ASP A 73 11.32 3.11 34.14
N PRO A 74 11.46 2.05 34.96
CA PRO A 74 10.43 1.62 35.92
C PRO A 74 10.03 2.69 36.95
N PHE A 75 10.82 3.77 37.07
CA PHE A 75 10.61 4.88 37.98
C PHE A 75 10.03 6.12 37.29
N GLY A 76 9.68 6.05 36.01
CA GLY A 76 9.15 7.17 35.25
C GLY A 76 10.20 8.11 34.66
N ASN A 77 11.48 7.81 34.82
CA ASN A 77 12.59 8.70 34.46
C ASN A 77 13.33 8.18 33.20
N GLY A 78 14.01 9.09 32.51
CA GLY A 78 14.79 8.75 31.31
C GLY A 78 13.93 8.48 30.08
N GLU A 79 13.58 9.53 29.35
CA GLU A 79 12.86 9.41 28.08
C GLU A 79 13.85 9.20 26.93
N ALA A 80 13.87 8.00 26.36
CA ALA A 80 14.43 7.80 25.04
C ALA A 80 13.28 7.70 24.04
N THR A 81 13.30 8.55 23.02
CA THR A 81 12.29 8.54 21.95
C THR A 81 12.92 8.04 20.66
N GLY A 82 12.17 7.20 19.95
CA GLY A 82 12.48 6.81 18.59
C GLY A 82 11.26 7.03 17.72
N THR A 83 11.45 7.63 16.55
CA THR A 83 10.40 7.76 15.54
C THR A 83 10.75 6.93 14.32
N LEU A 84 9.72 6.32 13.72
CA LEU A 84 9.83 5.69 12.42
C LEU A 84 8.71 6.24 11.54
N GLU A 85 9.10 6.89 10.46
CA GLU A 85 8.16 7.22 9.39
C GLU A 85 7.79 5.96 8.63
N ILE A 86 6.49 5.76 8.49
CA ILE A 86 5.90 4.64 7.81
C ILE A 86 5.20 5.19 6.58
N ASN A 87 5.76 4.89 5.41
CA ASN A 87 5.11 5.17 4.14
C ASN A 87 4.53 3.85 3.61
N LEU A 88 3.21 3.81 3.49
CA LEU A 88 2.46 2.66 3.02
C LEU A 88 2.29 2.68 1.50
N GLY A 89 3.25 3.24 0.75
CA GLY A 89 3.20 3.36 -0.71
C GLY A 89 2.82 2.06 -1.45
N ASP A 90 3.04 0.91 -0.82
CA ASP A 90 2.73 -0.43 -1.37
C ASP A 90 1.24 -0.85 -1.27
N VAL A 91 0.40 -0.13 -0.52
CA VAL A 91 -1.03 -0.46 -0.31
C VAL A 91 -1.87 -0.27 -1.56
N LEU A 92 -1.42 0.61 -2.43
CA LEU A 92 -2.08 0.87 -3.69
C LEU A 92 -1.93 -0.33 -4.65
N THR A 93 -1.02 -1.29 -4.46
CA THR A 93 -0.80 -2.34 -5.47
C THR A 93 -1.95 -3.35 -5.61
N CYS A 94 -2.66 -3.73 -4.53
CA CYS A 94 -3.82 -4.64 -4.64
C CYS A 94 -5.00 -4.03 -5.41
N ALA A 95 -5.30 -2.74 -5.20
CA ALA A 95 -6.49 -2.09 -5.77
C ALA A 95 -6.42 -1.92 -7.29
N TYR A 96 -5.25 -2.13 -7.89
CA TYR A 96 -5.02 -1.95 -9.32
C TYR A 96 -4.63 -3.25 -10.04
N THR A 97 -4.21 -4.31 -9.31
CA THR A 97 -3.82 -5.60 -9.89
C THR A 97 -5.03 -6.54 -10.07
N ASN A 98 -6.06 -6.40 -9.24
CA ASN A 98 -7.31 -7.18 -9.34
C ASN A 98 -8.35 -6.48 -10.21
N CYS A 99 -9.30 -7.27 -10.72
CA CYS A 99 -10.40 -6.70 -11.48
C CYS A 99 -11.27 -5.79 -10.61
N LEU A 100 -11.38 -4.53 -10.99
CA LEU A 100 -12.32 -3.61 -10.39
C LEU A 100 -13.67 -3.67 -11.09
N ILE A 101 -14.76 -3.91 -10.35
CA ILE A 101 -16.13 -3.89 -10.88
C ILE A 101 -16.66 -2.45 -10.95
N ALA A 102 -15.92 -1.55 -11.62
CA ALA A 102 -16.26 -0.14 -11.83
C ALA A 102 -15.31 0.51 -12.85
N ASP A 103 -15.57 1.77 -13.20
CA ASP A 103 -14.63 2.60 -13.95
C ASP A 103 -13.35 2.90 -13.17
N ARG A 104 -12.26 3.12 -13.90
CA ARG A 104 -10.98 3.50 -13.31
C ARG A 104 -10.36 4.69 -14.00
N THR A 105 -9.91 5.67 -13.22
CA THR A 105 -9.04 6.74 -13.70
C THR A 105 -7.59 6.44 -13.36
N ILE A 106 -6.71 6.45 -14.36
CA ILE A 106 -5.26 6.22 -14.20
C ILE A 106 -4.52 7.51 -14.58
N THR A 107 -3.78 8.09 -13.63
CA THR A 107 -2.99 9.30 -13.84
C THR A 107 -1.49 9.03 -13.72
N THR A 108 -0.63 9.98 -14.10
CA THR A 108 0.83 9.88 -13.91
C THR A 108 1.19 9.64 -12.45
N GLN A 109 0.46 10.28 -11.52
CA GLN A 109 0.64 10.07 -10.08
C GLN A 109 0.32 8.62 -9.70
N THR A 110 -0.77 8.04 -10.24
CA THR A 110 -1.09 6.62 -10.06
C THR A 110 0.06 5.73 -10.53
N LEU A 111 0.58 5.95 -11.74
CA LEU A 111 1.68 5.14 -12.28
C LEU A 111 2.97 5.28 -11.43
N ASN A 112 3.21 6.46 -10.85
CA ASN A 112 4.41 6.73 -10.02
C ASN A 112 4.35 6.07 -8.63
N LEU A 113 3.15 5.76 -8.14
CA LEU A 113 2.95 5.12 -6.84
C LEU A 113 3.02 3.58 -6.93
N LEU A 114 2.99 3.01 -8.14
CA LEU A 114 2.89 1.56 -8.35
C LEU A 114 4.22 0.98 -8.88
N GLY A 115 4.55 -0.25 -8.48
CA GLY A 115 5.70 -1.00 -8.98
C GLY A 115 5.57 -1.40 -10.46
N MET A 116 6.53 -2.16 -10.99
CA MET A 116 6.58 -2.59 -12.41
C MET A 116 6.54 -4.11 -12.56
N PRO A 117 5.93 -4.69 -13.62
CA PRO A 117 5.02 -4.09 -14.60
C PRO A 117 3.62 -3.81 -14.03
N GLN A 118 2.86 -2.90 -14.65
CA GLN A 118 1.53 -2.49 -14.16
C GLN A 118 0.43 -3.01 -15.07
N VAL A 119 -0.43 -3.89 -14.56
CA VAL A 119 -1.63 -4.36 -15.26
C VAL A 119 -2.84 -3.82 -14.52
N PHE A 120 -3.66 -3.04 -15.22
CA PHE A 120 -4.89 -2.46 -14.72
C PHE A 120 -6.07 -3.19 -15.34
N LYS A 121 -6.92 -3.78 -14.52
CA LYS A 121 -8.10 -4.54 -14.98
C LYS A 121 -9.38 -3.96 -14.39
N THR A 122 -10.40 -3.76 -15.22
CA THR A 122 -11.73 -3.32 -14.78
C THR A 122 -12.83 -3.93 -15.64
N SER A 123 -13.99 -4.20 -15.06
CA SER A 123 -15.14 -4.73 -15.79
C SER A 123 -15.96 -3.67 -16.53
N ASN A 124 -15.59 -2.38 -16.47
CA ASN A 124 -16.33 -1.33 -17.17
C ASN A 124 -15.40 -0.56 -18.11
N SER A 125 -14.71 0.46 -17.59
CA SER A 125 -13.92 1.35 -18.43
C SER A 125 -12.66 1.87 -17.75
N ILE A 126 -11.63 2.19 -18.54
CA ILE A 126 -10.46 2.93 -18.07
C ILE A 126 -10.45 4.31 -18.72
N VAL A 127 -10.21 5.34 -17.92
CA VAL A 127 -9.95 6.71 -18.38
C VAL A 127 -8.53 7.09 -17.96
N SER A 128 -7.72 7.67 -18.85
CA SER A 128 -6.35 8.04 -18.50
C SER A 128 -5.85 9.28 -19.21
N ASN A 129 -5.13 10.13 -18.48
CA ASN A 129 -4.32 11.24 -19.00
C ASN A 129 -2.84 11.09 -18.64
N ALA A 130 -2.40 9.86 -18.34
CA ALA A 130 -1.10 9.61 -17.74
C ALA A 130 0.08 9.76 -18.73
N THR A 131 1.24 10.11 -18.19
CA THR A 131 2.53 10.03 -18.88
C THR A 131 3.24 8.74 -18.48
N ILE A 132 3.37 7.82 -19.43
CA ILE A 132 4.11 6.57 -19.26
C ILE A 132 5.57 6.82 -19.60
N THR A 133 6.41 6.90 -18.57
CA THR A 133 7.86 7.11 -18.70
C THR A 133 8.60 5.80 -18.92
N ALA A 134 9.71 5.79 -19.64
CA ALA A 134 10.54 4.59 -19.75
C ALA A 134 11.18 4.22 -18.39
N PRO A 135 11.47 2.93 -18.12
CA PRO A 135 11.28 1.75 -18.98
C PRO A 135 9.93 1.05 -18.70
N ARG A 136 8.85 1.82 -18.48
CA ARG A 136 7.61 1.26 -17.95
C ARG A 136 6.84 0.42 -18.95
N THR A 137 6.35 -0.74 -18.51
CA THR A 137 5.27 -1.51 -19.16
C THR A 137 3.96 -1.31 -18.42
N VAL A 138 2.96 -0.76 -19.11
CA VAL A 138 1.60 -0.54 -18.61
C VAL A 138 0.59 -1.25 -19.52
N ILE A 139 -0.30 -2.05 -18.92
CA ILE A 139 -1.32 -2.80 -19.62
C ILE A 139 -2.69 -2.37 -19.08
N PHE A 140 -3.56 -1.87 -19.95
CA PHE A 140 -4.96 -1.58 -19.64
C PHE A 140 -5.83 -2.69 -20.23
N LYS A 141 -6.60 -3.37 -19.37
CA LYS A 141 -7.61 -4.34 -19.77
C LYS A 141 -8.98 -3.93 -19.25
N THR A 142 -9.97 -3.86 -20.13
CA THR A 142 -11.33 -3.52 -19.73
C THR A 142 -12.39 -4.08 -20.66
N GLU A 143 -13.65 -4.12 -20.23
CA GLU A 143 -14.74 -4.73 -21.00
C GLU A 143 -15.35 -3.77 -22.04
N ASN A 144 -15.57 -2.50 -21.68
CA ASN A 144 -16.31 -1.58 -22.54
C ASN A 144 -15.41 -0.63 -23.32
N PHE A 145 -14.67 0.27 -22.65
CA PHE A 145 -13.83 1.23 -23.36
C PHE A 145 -12.62 1.73 -22.57
N ILE A 146 -11.59 2.11 -23.33
CA ILE A 146 -10.41 2.84 -22.84
C ILE A 146 -10.45 4.24 -23.43
N ASN A 147 -10.64 5.26 -22.59
CA ASN A 147 -10.66 6.66 -22.99
C ASN A 147 -9.34 7.35 -22.61
N LEU A 148 -8.52 7.66 -23.61
CA LEU A 148 -7.26 8.38 -23.44
C LEU A 148 -7.52 9.88 -23.61
N LEU A 149 -7.47 10.62 -22.50
CA LEU A 149 -7.70 12.05 -22.45
C LEU A 149 -6.47 12.84 -22.93
N PRO A 150 -6.65 14.11 -23.33
CA PRO A 150 -5.53 15.00 -23.63
C PRO A 150 -4.48 15.01 -22.50
N GLY A 151 -3.21 14.94 -22.89
CA GLY A 151 -2.07 14.79 -21.96
C GLY A 151 -1.58 13.36 -21.79
N PHE A 152 -2.35 12.35 -22.24
CA PHE A 152 -1.85 10.98 -22.29
C PHE A 152 -0.63 10.89 -23.24
N THR A 153 0.47 10.37 -22.72
CA THR A 153 1.75 10.33 -23.45
C THR A 153 2.52 9.06 -23.12
N VAL A 154 3.16 8.46 -24.13
CA VAL A 154 4.06 7.30 -23.97
C VAL A 154 5.45 7.70 -24.42
N GLN A 155 6.42 7.69 -23.51
CA GLN A 155 7.79 8.08 -23.82
C GLN A 155 8.56 6.95 -24.50
N LYS A 156 9.56 7.30 -25.31
CA LYS A 156 10.44 6.34 -25.98
C LYS A 156 11.06 5.37 -24.97
N GLY A 157 10.89 4.07 -25.20
CA GLY A 157 11.39 3.01 -24.32
C GLY A 157 10.39 2.52 -23.27
N ALA A 158 9.19 3.11 -23.20
CA ALA A 158 8.06 2.55 -22.50
C ALA A 158 7.24 1.63 -23.43
N VAL A 159 6.45 0.73 -22.83
CA VAL A 159 5.49 -0.15 -23.49
C VAL A 159 4.10 0.14 -22.94
N PHE A 160 3.16 0.37 -23.84
CA PHE A 160 1.75 0.52 -23.52
C PHE A 160 0.95 -0.52 -24.30
N VAL A 161 0.09 -1.26 -23.60
CA VAL A 161 -0.83 -2.23 -24.18
C VAL A 161 -2.24 -1.87 -23.74
N ALA A 162 -3.17 -1.86 -24.70
CA ALA A 162 -4.58 -1.61 -24.47
C ALA A 162 -5.37 -2.78 -25.05
N GLU A 163 -6.13 -3.45 -24.20
CA GLU A 163 -6.92 -4.62 -24.56
C GLU A 163 -8.36 -4.42 -24.08
N ILE A 164 -9.30 -4.68 -24.98
CA ILE A 164 -10.72 -4.79 -24.63
C ILE A 164 -10.99 -6.26 -24.34
N GLU A 165 -10.72 -6.64 -23.10
CA GLU A 165 -10.92 -7.97 -22.55
C GLU A 165 -11.49 -7.76 -21.15
N GLY A 166 -12.77 -8.10 -20.98
CA GLY A 166 -13.44 -8.04 -19.69
C GLY A 166 -12.76 -8.96 -18.67
N CYS A 167 -12.98 -8.68 -17.39
CA CYS A 167 -12.51 -9.60 -16.38
C CYS A 167 -13.43 -10.81 -16.34
N GLU A 168 -12.87 -12.03 -16.33
CA GLU A 168 -13.63 -13.20 -15.91
C GLU A 168 -14.02 -13.03 -14.42
N VAL A 169 -15.22 -12.53 -14.18
CA VAL A 169 -15.88 -12.70 -12.88
C VAL A 169 -16.20 -14.18 -12.79
N PHE A 170 -15.41 -14.92 -12.01
CA PHE A 170 -15.80 -16.26 -11.58
C PHE A 170 -17.15 -16.14 -10.87
N SER A 171 -18.23 -16.38 -11.62
CA SER A 171 -19.52 -16.66 -11.02
C SER A 171 -19.35 -17.99 -10.31
N MET A 172 -19.33 -17.96 -8.98
CA MET A 172 -19.58 -19.17 -8.21
C MET A 172 -21.02 -19.56 -8.52
N SER A 173 -21.18 -20.45 -9.50
CA SER A 173 -22.41 -21.22 -9.68
C SER A 173 -22.58 -22.04 -8.41
N ASN A 174 -23.39 -21.55 -7.48
CA ASN A 174 -23.91 -22.35 -6.38
C ASN A 174 -24.79 -23.45 -7.01
N ARG A 175 -24.22 -24.64 -7.16
CA ARG A 175 -24.95 -25.90 -7.29
C ARG A 175 -24.79 -26.68 -6.01
#